data_AF-A0A8D0GM69-F1
#
_entry.id   AF-A0A8D0GM69-F1
#
_cell.length_a   1.000
_cell.length_b   1.000
_cell.length_c   1.000
_cell.angle_alpha   90.00
_cell.angle_beta   90.00
_cell.angle_gamma   90.00
#
_symmetry.space_group_name_H-M   'P 1'
#
loop_
_entity.id
_entity.type
_entity.pdbx_description
1 polymer ?
#
loop_
_entity_poly.entity_id
_entity_poly.type
_entity_poly.pdbx_seq_one_letter_code
_entity_poly.pdbx_strand_id
1 'polypeptide(L)'
;MSEPRASCAMVSSSWAAGDEGLGTGPMPSLPGMEAAGRKRSHLLSGNGTESYAGPNGGEGPQSREEGVCPGISPLPAALLGAGQRRKLVLHIDLNNTILVSDSVTNQSPRAALNSYLSTVSWGMLSPKGEWQWLSDAPSLQPPCPGAVSFYSQYGRSARFTDTPLGRPFSGLHQHHLQLLEWPGPAHPALSTQGEHRKRYHLVLPAFFRLLESLHREGRHFAVIFRTFGTDLPRVLRAVHCALAGQHPHFPALRDLAVSSPLQSHLIER
;
A
#
# COMPACT_ATOMS: atom_id res chain seq x y z
N MET A 1 -21.05 39.17 -11.88
CA MET A 1 -22.41 39.24 -11.28
C MET A 1 -23.27 38.26 -12.06
N SER A 2 -23.92 37.23 -11.55
CA SER A 2 -23.95 36.51 -10.28
C SER A 2 -24.67 35.19 -10.60
N GLU A 3 -24.27 34.08 -9.99
CA GLU A 3 -24.98 32.80 -10.04
C GLU A 3 -26.38 32.90 -9.43
N PRO A 4 -27.31 32.00 -9.80
CA PRO A 4 -28.36 31.56 -8.90
C PRO A 4 -28.06 30.16 -8.33
N ARG A 5 -28.07 30.11 -7.00
CA ARG A 5 -28.07 28.92 -6.14
C ARG A 5 -29.30 28.05 -6.42
N ALA A 6 -29.11 26.73 -6.51
CA ALA A 6 -30.17 25.75 -6.30
C ALA A 6 -29.87 24.93 -5.03
N SER A 7 -30.79 25.08 -4.08
CA SER A 7 -30.85 24.49 -2.75
C SER A 7 -31.29 23.02 -2.84
N CYS A 8 -30.56 22.11 -2.18
CA CYS A 8 -31.01 20.73 -2.00
C CYS A 8 -31.41 20.53 -0.53
N ALA A 9 -32.69 20.22 -0.33
CA ALA A 9 -33.32 20.05 0.97
C ALA A 9 -32.80 18.81 1.72
N MET A 10 -32.46 19.01 2.99
CA MET A 10 -32.26 17.93 3.96
C MET A 10 -33.62 17.42 4.44
N VAL A 11 -33.84 16.11 4.36
CA VAL A 11 -34.91 15.45 5.09
C VAL A 11 -34.36 15.05 6.45
N SER A 12 -34.90 15.71 7.47
CA SER A 12 -34.73 15.44 8.89
C SER A 12 -35.49 14.16 9.27
N SER A 13 -34.87 13.30 10.08
CA SER A 13 -35.56 12.24 10.82
C SER A 13 -35.16 12.35 12.29
N SER A 14 -36.04 13.02 13.03
CA SER A 14 -36.08 13.11 14.49
C SER A 14 -36.17 11.73 15.13
N TRP A 15 -35.31 11.45 16.10
CA TRP A 15 -35.58 10.46 17.15
C TRP A 15 -35.51 11.19 18.49
N ALA A 16 -36.64 11.17 19.19
CA ALA A 16 -36.88 11.87 20.43
C ALA A 16 -36.07 11.27 21.59
N ALA A 17 -35.63 12.17 22.47
CA ALA A 17 -34.91 11.90 23.70
C ALA A 17 -35.81 11.22 24.75
N GLY A 18 -35.26 10.18 25.38
CA GLY A 18 -35.60 9.77 26.74
C GLY A 18 -34.48 10.25 27.66
N ASP A 19 -34.85 11.15 28.56
CA ASP A 19 -34.07 11.72 29.66
C ASP A 19 -33.71 10.64 30.68
N GLU A 20 -32.44 10.54 31.08
CA GLU A 20 -32.00 10.23 32.45
C GLU A 20 -30.55 10.74 32.60
N GLY A 21 -30.38 11.75 33.45
CA GLY A 21 -29.10 12.38 33.74
C GLY A 21 -28.17 11.48 34.54
N LEU A 22 -26.86 11.78 34.49
CA LEU A 22 -25.89 11.62 35.58
C LEU A 22 -24.50 12.16 35.14
N GLY A 23 -24.00 13.14 35.90
CA GLY A 23 -22.58 13.26 36.27
C GLY A 23 -21.57 13.78 35.25
N THR A 24 -21.28 15.08 35.29
CA THR A 24 -20.02 15.65 34.80
C THR A 24 -18.87 15.26 35.74
N GLY A 25 -18.02 14.34 35.30
CA GLY A 25 -16.74 14.00 35.93
C GLY A 25 -15.61 13.99 34.90
N PRO A 26 -14.35 14.31 35.28
CA PRO A 26 -13.24 14.33 34.34
C PRO A 26 -12.90 12.91 33.86
N MET A 27 -12.61 12.79 32.56
CA MET A 27 -12.23 11.55 31.89
C MET A 27 -11.00 10.89 32.55
N PRO A 28 -11.02 9.56 32.80
CA PRO A 28 -9.84 8.87 33.29
C PRO A 28 -8.81 8.70 32.17
N SER A 29 -7.57 9.04 32.49
CA SER A 29 -6.37 8.76 31.71
C SER A 29 -6.25 7.25 31.41
N LEU A 30 -6.04 6.92 30.13
CA LEU A 30 -5.83 5.55 29.65
C LEU A 30 -4.54 4.95 30.25
N PRO A 31 -4.57 3.71 30.77
CA PRO A 31 -3.37 3.05 31.25
C PRO A 31 -2.59 2.36 30.11
N GLY A 32 -1.27 2.56 30.11
CA GLY A 32 -0.28 1.57 29.67
C GLY A 32 -0.13 1.31 28.18
N MET A 33 0.48 2.24 27.43
CA MET A 33 1.32 1.86 26.29
C MET A 33 2.76 1.79 26.79
N GLU A 34 3.29 0.58 26.98
CA GLU A 34 4.72 0.36 27.21
C GLU A 34 5.51 0.92 26.01
N ALA A 35 6.24 2.00 26.26
CA ALA A 35 7.24 2.51 25.36
C ALA A 35 8.44 1.55 25.37
N ALA A 36 8.56 0.73 24.33
CA ALA A 36 9.80 0.02 24.04
C ALA A 36 10.85 1.04 23.58
N GLY A 37 11.55 1.63 24.55
CA GLY A 37 12.67 2.52 24.32
C GLY A 37 13.81 1.78 23.64
N ARG A 38 14.19 2.20 22.43
CA ARG A 38 15.46 1.81 21.81
C ARG A 38 16.44 2.97 21.92
N LYS A 39 17.37 2.82 22.87
CA LYS A 39 18.55 3.67 23.05
C LYS A 39 19.33 3.75 21.72
N ARG A 40 19.53 4.96 21.19
CA ARG A 40 20.60 5.24 20.22
C ARG A 40 21.86 5.59 21.01
N SER A 41 22.86 4.73 20.96
CA SER A 41 24.20 4.99 21.45
C SER A 41 24.94 5.95 20.51
N HIS A 42 25.54 6.99 21.12
CA HIS A 42 26.61 7.80 20.56
C HIS A 42 27.80 6.96 20.11
N LEU A 43 28.46 7.39 19.02
CA LEU A 43 29.87 7.20 18.57
C LEU A 43 29.84 7.44 17.04
N LEU A 44 30.55 8.36 16.38
CA LEU A 44 31.69 9.22 16.69
C LEU A 44 31.59 10.47 15.79
N SER A 45 31.88 11.63 16.38
CA SER A 45 32.28 12.85 15.67
C SER A 45 33.79 12.76 15.43
N GLY A 46 34.23 13.04 14.21
CA GLY A 46 35.64 13.13 13.84
C GLY A 46 35.81 14.18 12.76
N ASN A 47 36.18 15.39 13.19
CA ASN A 47 36.63 16.49 12.35
C ASN A 47 37.91 16.11 11.60
N GLY A 48 37.99 16.51 10.33
CA GLY A 48 39.20 16.49 9.52
C GLY A 48 39.15 17.61 8.49
N THR A 49 39.53 18.81 8.93
CA THR A 49 39.89 19.96 8.08
C THR A 49 41.24 19.68 7.44
N GLU A 50 41.35 19.65 6.11
CA GLU A 50 42.59 20.00 5.41
C GLU A 50 42.29 20.71 4.09
N SER A 51 42.71 21.97 4.09
CA SER A 51 42.85 22.92 3.00
C SER A 51 44.13 22.67 2.23
N TYR A 52 44.09 22.76 0.89
CA TYR A 52 45.27 23.10 0.09
C TYR A 52 44.90 24.11 -1.00
N ALA A 53 45.74 25.14 -1.05
CA ALA A 53 45.67 26.32 -1.90
C ALA A 53 46.00 26.00 -3.37
N GLY A 54 45.45 26.82 -4.28
CA GLY A 54 45.83 26.84 -5.69
C GLY A 54 47.13 27.60 -5.94
N PRO A 55 47.44 27.85 -7.23
CA PRO A 55 47.95 29.16 -7.61
C PRO A 55 47.18 29.80 -8.78
N ASN A 56 47.30 31.13 -8.79
CA ASN A 56 46.70 32.13 -9.65
C ASN A 56 47.34 32.20 -11.06
N GLY A 57 46.58 32.80 -12.00
CA GLY A 57 47.02 33.35 -13.28
C GLY A 57 46.13 32.84 -14.43
N GLY A 58 45.27 33.59 -15.10
CA GLY A 58 45.17 35.03 -15.31
C GLY A 58 45.45 35.33 -16.78
N GLU A 59 44.45 35.23 -17.67
CA GLU A 59 44.38 35.94 -18.96
C GLU A 59 42.97 35.83 -19.60
N GLY A 60 42.56 36.89 -20.31
CA GLY A 60 41.19 37.21 -20.72
C GLY A 60 40.61 36.47 -21.95
N PRO A 61 39.48 36.95 -22.50
CA PRO A 61 38.45 36.11 -23.10
C PRO A 61 38.66 35.85 -24.60
N GLN A 62 38.54 34.59 -25.01
CA GLN A 62 38.37 34.21 -26.41
C GLN A 62 37.06 33.46 -26.62
N SER A 63 36.27 34.07 -27.49
CA SER A 63 35.15 33.58 -28.30
C SER A 63 34.80 32.07 -28.26
N ARG A 64 33.50 31.85 -28.04
CA ARG A 64 32.71 30.66 -28.40
C ARG A 64 33.11 30.07 -29.76
N GLU A 65 33.48 28.79 -29.76
CA GLU A 65 33.22 27.85 -30.85
C GLU A 65 32.84 26.48 -30.30
N GLU A 66 32.01 25.79 -31.08
CA GLU A 66 31.26 24.59 -30.77
C GLU A 66 32.16 23.36 -30.58
N GLY A 67 31.97 22.63 -29.47
CA GLY A 67 32.57 21.32 -29.23
C GLY A 67 31.48 20.24 -29.19
N VAL A 68 31.08 19.78 -30.36
CA VAL A 68 30.23 18.58 -30.52
C VAL A 68 31.04 17.37 -30.08
N CYS A 69 30.60 16.68 -29.02
CA CYS A 69 31.13 15.36 -28.67
C CYS A 69 30.81 14.37 -29.82
N PRO A 70 31.81 13.78 -30.50
CA PRO A 70 31.53 12.74 -31.48
C PRO A 70 31.32 11.41 -30.72
N GLY A 71 30.20 10.74 -31.00
CA GLY A 71 30.11 9.31 -30.72
C GLY A 71 29.06 8.86 -29.71
N ILE A 72 27.81 9.31 -29.84
CA ILE A 72 26.67 8.39 -29.66
C ILE A 72 25.75 8.62 -30.86
N SER A 73 26.02 7.90 -31.95
CA SER A 73 25.03 7.78 -33.01
C SER A 73 23.76 7.19 -32.40
N PRO A 74 22.58 7.80 -32.58
CA PRO A 74 21.34 7.13 -32.22
C PRO A 74 21.33 5.79 -32.94
N LEU A 75 21.18 4.69 -32.18
CA LEU A 75 20.95 3.38 -32.77
C LEU A 75 19.83 3.53 -33.81
N PRO A 76 20.03 3.11 -35.08
CA PRO A 76 19.02 3.22 -36.09
C PRO A 76 17.72 2.61 -35.56
N ALA A 77 16.61 3.33 -35.70
CA ALA A 77 15.28 2.86 -35.29
C ALA A 77 14.94 1.46 -35.86
N ALA A 78 15.68 1.01 -36.88
CA ALA A 78 15.65 -0.33 -37.44
C ALA A 78 16.10 -1.47 -36.49
N LEU A 79 16.85 -1.20 -35.41
CA LEU A 79 17.20 -2.21 -34.39
C LEU A 79 16.18 -2.28 -33.24
N LEU A 80 15.28 -1.30 -33.14
CA LEU A 80 14.10 -1.36 -32.29
C LEU A 80 12.98 -1.97 -33.12
N GLY A 81 12.95 -3.30 -33.17
CA GLY A 81 11.95 -4.07 -33.93
C GLY A 81 10.58 -3.38 -33.94
N ALA A 82 10.16 -2.96 -35.13
CA ALA A 82 8.87 -2.34 -35.36
C ALA A 82 7.76 -3.29 -34.88
N GLY A 83 6.96 -2.82 -33.91
CA GLY A 83 5.64 -3.39 -33.60
C GLY A 83 5.48 -4.20 -32.31
N GLN A 84 6.54 -4.58 -31.58
CA GLN A 84 6.40 -5.38 -30.36
C GLN A 84 6.76 -4.57 -29.10
N ARG A 85 5.78 -4.31 -28.23
CA ARG A 85 6.02 -3.65 -26.93
C ARG A 85 6.97 -4.53 -26.09
N ARG A 86 8.10 -3.96 -25.62
CA ARG A 86 9.10 -4.64 -24.76
C ARG A 86 8.45 -5.48 -23.67
N LYS A 87 8.96 -6.65 -23.28
CA LYS A 87 8.35 -7.44 -22.19
C LYS A 87 8.22 -6.63 -20.90
N LEU A 88 7.04 -6.65 -20.28
CA LEU A 88 6.80 -6.04 -18.96
C LEU A 88 7.23 -7.03 -17.87
N VAL A 89 8.06 -6.60 -16.92
CA VAL A 89 8.43 -7.43 -15.77
C VAL A 89 7.92 -6.77 -14.50
N LEU A 90 7.00 -7.45 -13.80
CA LEU A 90 6.37 -6.96 -12.57
C LEU A 90 7.01 -7.64 -11.37
N HIS A 91 7.76 -6.89 -10.57
CA HIS A 91 8.23 -7.33 -9.27
C HIS A 91 7.17 -7.00 -8.23
N ILE A 92 6.55 -8.01 -7.62
CA ILE A 92 5.44 -7.85 -6.69
C ILE A 92 5.86 -8.45 -5.35
N ASP A 93 5.85 -7.61 -4.31
CA ASP A 93 5.95 -8.09 -2.93
C ASP A 93 4.66 -8.82 -2.52
N LEU A 94 4.74 -9.86 -1.69
CA LEU A 94 3.54 -10.61 -1.28
C LEU A 94 2.81 -9.95 -0.10
N ASN A 95 3.51 -9.82 1.03
CA ASN A 95 2.93 -9.39 2.30
C ASN A 95 2.53 -7.91 2.22
N ASN A 96 1.39 -7.54 2.80
CA ASN A 96 0.80 -6.18 2.75
C ASN A 96 0.55 -5.61 1.33
N THR A 97 0.73 -6.39 0.26
CA THR A 97 0.58 -5.92 -1.13
C THR A 97 -0.47 -6.71 -1.88
N ILE A 98 -0.38 -8.04 -1.95
CA ILE A 98 -1.39 -8.88 -2.62
C ILE A 98 -2.07 -9.89 -1.69
N LEU A 99 -1.54 -10.11 -0.50
CA LEU A 99 -2.16 -10.98 0.49
C LEU A 99 -3.15 -10.22 1.36
N VAL A 100 -4.30 -10.84 1.61
CA VAL A 100 -5.38 -10.29 2.45
C VAL A 100 -5.10 -10.45 3.95
N SER A 101 -4.26 -11.43 4.30
CA SER A 101 -3.82 -11.73 5.67
C SER A 101 -2.30 -11.85 5.69
N ASP A 102 -1.67 -11.57 6.83
CA ASP A 102 -0.22 -11.71 6.98
C ASP A 102 0.11 -12.93 7.84
N SER A 103 0.67 -13.98 7.23
CA SER A 103 1.04 -15.19 7.95
C SER A 103 2.27 -14.99 8.84
N VAL A 104 3.17 -14.07 8.47
CA VAL A 104 4.39 -13.77 9.22
C VAL A 104 4.04 -13.15 10.57
N THR A 105 3.07 -12.24 10.59
CA THR A 105 2.58 -11.62 11.83
C THR A 105 1.32 -12.28 12.40
N ASN A 106 0.90 -13.41 11.82
CA ASN A 106 -0.30 -14.16 12.16
C ASN A 106 -1.56 -13.28 12.27
N GLN A 107 -1.71 -12.32 11.36
CA GLN A 107 -2.84 -11.41 11.32
C GLN A 107 -3.98 -11.96 10.48
N SER A 108 -5.19 -11.91 11.03
CA SER A 108 -6.42 -12.17 10.29
C SER A 108 -6.67 -11.10 9.21
N PRO A 109 -7.56 -11.37 8.23
CA PRO A 109 -7.99 -10.36 7.25
C PRO A 109 -8.45 -9.04 7.88
N ARG A 110 -9.24 -9.09 8.96
CA ARG A 110 -9.71 -7.90 9.68
C ARG A 110 -8.54 -7.11 10.27
N ALA A 111 -7.61 -7.80 10.92
CA ALA A 111 -6.46 -7.21 11.60
C ALA A 111 -5.43 -6.64 10.61
N ALA A 112 -5.21 -7.34 9.49
CA ALA A 112 -4.35 -6.89 8.41
C ALA A 112 -4.91 -5.62 7.76
N LEU A 113 -6.22 -5.58 7.48
CA LEU A 113 -6.87 -4.38 6.94
C LEU A 113 -6.80 -3.19 7.91
N ASN A 114 -6.99 -3.40 9.21
CA ASN A 114 -6.79 -2.35 10.22
C ASN A 114 -5.34 -1.85 10.25
N SER A 115 -4.38 -2.77 10.19
CA SER A 115 -2.96 -2.44 10.15
C SER A 115 -2.65 -1.62 8.90
N TYR A 116 -3.16 -2.01 7.74
CA TYR A 116 -3.00 -1.26 6.48
C TYR A 116 -3.62 0.14 6.58
N LEU A 117 -4.87 0.26 7.02
CA LEU A 117 -5.55 1.57 7.14
C LEU A 117 -4.75 2.54 8.02
N SER A 118 -4.15 2.06 9.12
CA SER A 118 -3.29 2.91 9.96
C SER A 118 -2.09 3.52 9.22
N THR A 119 -1.61 2.88 8.15
CA THR A 119 -0.47 3.37 7.34
C THR A 119 -0.88 4.42 6.31
N VAL A 120 -2.15 4.45 5.90
CA VAL A 120 -2.68 5.32 4.85
C VAL A 120 -3.67 6.37 5.39
N SER A 121 -3.85 6.44 6.71
CA SER A 121 -4.62 7.47 7.40
C SER A 121 -3.68 8.53 7.97
N TRP A 122 -3.95 9.80 7.67
CA TRP A 122 -3.03 10.92 7.90
C TRP A 122 -3.59 11.94 8.88
N GLY A 123 -2.72 12.44 9.75
CA GLY A 123 -3.03 13.51 10.67
C GLY A 123 -1.82 14.40 10.95
N MET A 124 -1.97 15.28 11.93
CA MET A 124 -0.91 16.11 12.47
C MET A 124 -1.00 16.14 13.99
N LEU A 125 0.10 16.44 14.64
CA LEU A 125 0.10 16.78 16.06
C LEU A 125 -0.13 18.28 16.21
N SER A 126 -1.05 18.65 17.08
CA SER A 126 -1.22 20.04 17.53
C SER A 126 0.03 20.50 18.28
N PRO A 127 0.22 21.82 18.51
CA PRO A 127 1.31 22.32 19.36
C PRO A 127 1.31 21.74 20.78
N LYS A 128 0.18 21.20 21.25
CA LYS A 128 0.04 20.52 22.55
C LYS A 128 0.34 19.02 22.49
N GLY A 129 0.68 18.49 21.31
CA GLY A 129 0.92 17.07 21.08
C GLY A 129 -0.34 16.23 20.85
N GLU A 130 -1.49 16.86 20.59
CA GLU A 130 -2.76 16.15 20.38
C GLU A 130 -2.96 15.79 18.91
N TRP A 131 -3.49 14.59 18.64
CA TRP A 131 -3.76 14.14 17.28
C TRP A 131 -4.93 14.90 16.64
N GLN A 132 -4.75 15.35 15.40
CA GLN A 132 -5.78 15.94 14.57
C GLN A 132 -5.78 15.27 13.20
N TRP A 133 -6.93 14.71 12.80
CA TRP A 133 -7.08 14.11 11.48
C TRP A 133 -7.05 15.20 10.39
N LEU A 134 -6.28 14.95 9.33
CA LEU A 134 -6.27 15.79 8.14
C LEU A 134 -7.42 15.43 7.18
N SER A 135 -7.82 14.16 7.20
CA SER A 135 -8.82 13.58 6.32
C SER A 135 -9.38 12.31 6.96
N ASP A 136 -10.66 12.03 6.72
CA ASP A 136 -11.32 10.75 7.01
C ASP A 136 -11.23 9.76 5.82
N ALA A 137 -10.72 10.21 4.67
CA ALA A 137 -10.36 9.38 3.53
C ALA A 137 -8.86 9.03 3.57
N PRO A 138 -8.48 7.75 3.37
CA PRO A 138 -7.08 7.35 3.31
C PRO A 138 -6.44 7.77 1.98
N SER A 139 -5.12 7.90 1.99
CA SER A 139 -4.31 8.14 0.80
C SER A 139 -2.99 7.38 0.88
N LEU A 140 -2.50 6.89 -0.25
CA LEU A 140 -1.21 6.19 -0.33
C LEU A 140 -0.02 7.12 -0.05
N GLN A 141 -0.21 8.42 -0.27
CA GLN A 141 0.80 9.45 -0.07
C GLN A 141 0.32 10.48 0.96
N PRO A 142 1.24 11.14 1.67
CA PRO A 142 0.90 12.23 2.56
C PRO A 142 0.13 13.31 1.79
N PRO A 143 -1.02 13.79 2.28
CA PRO A 143 -1.83 14.78 1.57
C PRO A 143 -1.18 16.16 1.52
N CYS A 144 -0.28 16.48 2.46
CA CYS A 144 0.46 17.73 2.52
C CYS A 144 1.80 17.58 3.26
N PRO A 145 2.75 18.52 3.08
CA PRO A 145 3.97 18.57 3.88
C PRO A 145 3.67 18.64 5.38
N GLY A 146 4.39 17.87 6.19
CA GLY A 146 4.18 17.81 7.64
C GLY A 146 3.07 16.86 8.09
N ALA A 147 2.30 16.27 7.17
CA ALA A 147 1.39 15.19 7.49
C ALA A 147 2.17 13.96 7.99
N VAL A 148 1.66 13.35 9.06
CA VAL A 148 2.22 12.16 9.69
C VAL A 148 1.16 11.06 9.58
N SER A 149 1.56 9.84 9.21
CA SER A 149 0.62 8.72 9.19
C SER A 149 0.36 8.25 10.63
N PHE A 150 -0.85 7.77 10.91
CA PHE A 150 -1.19 7.24 12.23
C PHE A 150 -0.19 6.15 12.66
N TYR A 151 0.20 5.29 11.71
CA TYR A 151 1.24 4.28 11.91
C TYR A 151 2.58 4.85 12.38
N SER A 152 3.08 5.92 11.74
CA SER A 152 4.38 6.49 12.13
C SER A 152 4.36 7.14 13.52
N GLN A 153 3.19 7.61 13.97
CA GLN A 153 3.02 8.23 15.28
C GLN A 153 2.78 7.20 16.40
N TYR A 154 1.93 6.21 16.17
CA TYR A 154 1.42 5.30 17.20
C TYR A 154 1.83 3.83 16.99
N GLY A 155 2.51 3.52 15.89
CA GLY A 155 2.87 2.18 15.49
C GLY A 155 1.73 1.42 14.81
N ARG A 156 1.97 0.12 14.55
CA ARG A 156 0.99 -0.75 13.89
C ARG A 156 -0.14 -1.11 14.86
N SER A 157 -1.38 -0.99 14.41
CA SER A 157 -2.55 -1.39 15.20
C SER A 157 -3.47 -2.36 14.44
N ALA A 158 -3.55 -3.59 14.93
CA ALA A 158 -4.49 -4.60 14.45
C ALA A 158 -5.97 -4.25 14.77
N ARG A 159 -6.19 -3.26 15.64
CA ARG A 159 -7.50 -2.84 16.13
C ARG A 159 -7.74 -1.35 15.90
N PHE A 160 -7.07 -0.76 14.92
CA PHE A 160 -7.09 0.68 14.63
C PHE A 160 -8.52 1.26 14.70
N THR A 161 -9.46 0.70 13.97
CA THR A 161 -10.85 1.20 13.90
C THR A 161 -11.69 0.90 15.14
N ASP A 162 -11.24 0.01 16.03
CA ASP A 162 -11.91 -0.24 17.31
C ASP A 162 -11.54 0.82 18.37
N THR A 163 -10.50 1.63 18.13
CA THR A 163 -10.05 2.68 19.05
C THR A 163 -10.88 3.96 18.93
N PRO A 164 -10.95 4.82 19.96
CA PRO A 164 -11.62 6.12 19.86
C PRO A 164 -11.07 7.00 18.72
N LEU A 165 -9.76 7.01 18.51
CA LEU A 165 -9.12 7.80 17.44
C LEU A 165 -9.41 7.25 16.04
N GLY A 166 -9.42 5.92 15.87
CA GLY A 166 -9.64 5.28 14.57
C GLY A 166 -11.12 5.03 14.22
N ARG A 167 -12.06 5.27 15.15
CA ARG A 167 -13.50 5.09 14.94
C ARG A 167 -14.06 5.72 13.66
N PRO A 168 -13.62 6.93 13.22
CA PRO A 168 -14.10 7.51 11.96
C PRO A 168 -13.89 6.61 10.73
N PHE A 169 -12.88 5.74 10.75
CA PHE A 169 -12.55 4.82 9.65
C PHE A 169 -13.28 3.46 9.74
N SER A 170 -14.12 3.24 10.75
CA SER A 170 -14.81 1.96 10.97
C SER A 170 -15.73 1.57 9.81
N GLY A 171 -16.48 2.51 9.25
CA GLY A 171 -17.35 2.27 8.09
C GLY A 171 -16.54 1.88 6.86
N LEU A 172 -15.41 2.54 6.62
CA LEU A 172 -14.50 2.24 5.53
C LEU A 172 -13.89 0.84 5.66
N HIS A 173 -13.47 0.48 6.87
CA HIS A 173 -12.94 -0.85 7.20
C HIS A 173 -14.00 -1.93 6.97
N GLN A 174 -15.22 -1.73 7.47
CA GLN A 174 -16.32 -2.68 7.26
C GLN A 174 -16.62 -2.87 5.77
N HIS A 175 -16.70 -1.78 5.01
CA HIS A 175 -16.96 -1.83 3.58
C HIS A 175 -15.87 -2.62 2.82
N HIS A 176 -14.59 -2.31 3.07
CA HIS A 176 -13.50 -3.01 2.40
C HIS A 176 -13.40 -4.47 2.86
N LEU A 177 -13.68 -4.77 4.12
CA LEU A 177 -13.70 -6.14 4.60
C LEU A 177 -14.76 -6.97 3.88
N GLN A 178 -15.95 -6.40 3.62
CA GLN A 178 -17.00 -7.05 2.82
C GLN A 178 -16.54 -7.34 1.37
N LEU A 179 -15.83 -6.40 0.74
CA LEU A 179 -15.28 -6.60 -0.61
C LEU A 179 -14.22 -7.71 -0.69
N LEU A 180 -13.61 -8.04 0.44
CA LEU A 180 -12.61 -9.11 0.55
C LEU A 180 -13.23 -10.49 0.84
N GLU A 181 -14.54 -10.56 1.12
CA GLU A 181 -15.21 -11.82 1.41
C GLU A 181 -15.18 -12.75 0.19
N TRP A 182 -14.90 -14.03 0.45
CA TRP A 182 -14.86 -15.05 -0.60
C TRP A 182 -16.28 -15.39 -1.06
N PRO A 183 -16.57 -15.32 -2.36
CA PRO A 183 -17.88 -15.68 -2.88
C PRO A 183 -18.08 -17.20 -2.84
N GLY A 184 -19.14 -17.65 -2.17
CA GLY A 184 -19.57 -19.06 -2.19
C GLY A 184 -18.77 -20.00 -1.29
N PRO A 185 -18.76 -21.31 -1.59
CA PRO A 185 -18.12 -22.33 -0.75
C PRO A 185 -16.62 -22.10 -0.61
N ALA A 186 -16.08 -22.42 0.57
CA ALA A 186 -14.65 -22.25 0.86
C ALA A 186 -13.78 -23.02 -0.15
N HIS A 187 -12.84 -22.33 -0.79
CA HIS A 187 -11.86 -22.95 -1.67
C HIS A 187 -10.52 -23.13 -0.95
N PRO A 188 -9.93 -24.34 -0.89
CA PRO A 188 -8.76 -24.62 -0.07
C PRO A 188 -7.51 -23.84 -0.46
N ALA A 189 -7.38 -23.47 -1.74
CA ALA A 189 -6.24 -22.72 -2.25
C ALA A 189 -6.50 -21.21 -2.44
N LEU A 190 -7.76 -20.80 -2.61
CA LEU A 190 -8.10 -19.43 -3.02
C LEU A 190 -8.72 -18.61 -1.90
N SER A 191 -9.17 -19.28 -0.82
CA SER A 191 -9.78 -18.64 0.33
C SER A 191 -8.93 -18.85 1.59
N THR A 192 -9.06 -17.93 2.53
CA THR A 192 -8.49 -18.01 3.87
C THR A 192 -9.58 -17.82 4.92
N GLN A 193 -9.38 -18.38 6.10
CA GLN A 193 -10.31 -18.21 7.20
C GLN A 193 -10.10 -16.84 7.86
N GLY A 194 -11.19 -16.14 8.17
CA GLY A 194 -11.15 -15.00 9.07
C GLY A 194 -12.11 -15.21 10.24
N GLU A 195 -12.52 -14.10 10.84
CA GLU A 195 -13.40 -14.07 12.00
C GLU A 195 -14.81 -14.56 11.69
N HIS A 196 -15.52 -14.99 12.74
CA HIS A 196 -16.95 -15.35 12.67
C HIS A 196 -17.30 -16.37 11.58
N ARG A 197 -16.41 -17.33 11.31
CA ARG A 197 -16.55 -18.37 10.27
C ARG A 197 -16.65 -17.82 8.84
N LYS A 198 -16.37 -16.53 8.63
CA LYS A 198 -16.29 -15.96 7.28
C LYS A 198 -15.02 -16.43 6.56
N ARG A 199 -15.13 -16.52 5.25
CA ARG A 199 -14.01 -16.79 4.34
C ARG A 199 -13.71 -15.52 3.56
N TYR A 200 -12.43 -15.29 3.34
CA TYR A 200 -11.93 -14.16 2.57
C TYR A 200 -11.07 -14.66 1.43
N HIS A 201 -10.88 -13.85 0.40
CA HIS A 201 -9.85 -14.11 -0.60
C HIS A 201 -8.48 -14.28 0.06
N LEU A 202 -7.67 -15.25 -0.40
CA LEU A 202 -6.27 -15.35 0.03
C LEU A 202 -5.42 -14.26 -0.66
N VAL A 203 -5.56 -14.16 -1.98
CA VAL A 203 -4.90 -13.17 -2.84
C VAL A 203 -5.95 -12.13 -3.25
N LEU A 204 -5.60 -10.86 -3.16
CA LEU A 204 -6.47 -9.74 -3.49
C LEU A 204 -7.04 -9.88 -4.92
N PRO A 205 -8.37 -9.72 -5.10
CA PRO A 205 -8.99 -9.74 -6.42
C PRO A 205 -8.36 -8.77 -7.43
N ALA A 206 -7.83 -7.64 -6.96
CA ALA A 206 -7.15 -6.66 -7.80
C ALA A 206 -5.92 -7.23 -8.53
N PHE A 207 -5.21 -8.19 -7.93
CA PHE A 207 -4.09 -8.86 -8.59
C PHE A 207 -4.54 -9.71 -9.77
N PHE A 208 -5.61 -10.48 -9.61
CA PHE A 208 -6.17 -11.28 -10.71
C PHE A 208 -6.74 -10.40 -11.82
N ARG A 209 -7.40 -9.29 -11.47
CA ARG A 209 -7.85 -8.28 -12.42
C ARG A 209 -6.70 -7.67 -13.22
N LEU A 210 -5.54 -7.45 -12.59
CA LEU A 210 -4.33 -7.01 -13.27
C LEU A 210 -3.88 -8.03 -14.33
N LEU A 211 -3.80 -9.33 -13.97
CA LEU A 211 -3.42 -10.38 -14.91
C LEU A 211 -4.38 -10.47 -16.10
N GLU A 212 -5.69 -10.45 -15.82
CA GLU A 212 -6.73 -10.49 -16.84
C GLU A 212 -6.67 -9.26 -17.76
N SER A 213 -6.41 -8.07 -17.22
CA SER A 213 -6.27 -6.85 -18.01
C SER A 213 -5.04 -6.90 -18.92
N LEU A 214 -3.90 -7.34 -18.41
CA LEU A 214 -2.68 -7.50 -19.21
C LEU A 214 -2.87 -8.55 -20.31
N HIS A 215 -3.58 -9.64 -20.02
CA HIS A 215 -3.92 -10.66 -21.02
C HIS A 215 -4.81 -10.09 -22.12
N ARG A 216 -5.90 -9.40 -21.75
CA ARG A 216 -6.85 -8.78 -22.67
C ARG A 216 -6.19 -7.72 -23.56
N GLU A 217 -5.18 -7.02 -23.04
CA GLU A 217 -4.37 -6.07 -23.81
C GLU A 217 -3.32 -6.75 -24.71
N GLY A 218 -3.23 -8.08 -24.74
CA GLY A 218 -2.21 -8.83 -25.48
C GLY A 218 -0.78 -8.51 -25.00
N ARG A 219 -0.63 -8.09 -23.75
CA ARG A 219 0.67 -7.66 -23.21
C ARG A 219 1.54 -8.88 -22.94
N HIS A 220 2.75 -8.89 -23.49
CA HIS A 220 3.76 -9.84 -23.04
C HIS A 220 4.35 -9.38 -21.70
N PHE A 221 4.15 -10.18 -20.64
CA PHE A 221 4.63 -9.86 -19.29
C PHE A 221 5.21 -11.07 -18.54
N ALA A 222 5.91 -10.80 -17.43
CA ALA A 222 6.30 -11.74 -16.41
C ALA A 222 6.01 -11.16 -15.02
N VAL A 223 5.61 -12.01 -14.08
CA VAL A 223 5.42 -11.65 -12.67
C VAL A 223 6.48 -12.36 -11.84
N ILE A 224 7.20 -11.60 -11.03
CA ILE A 224 8.20 -12.07 -10.08
C ILE A 224 7.67 -11.77 -8.70
N PHE A 225 7.30 -12.82 -7.96
CA PHE A 225 6.91 -12.69 -6.57
C PHE A 225 8.15 -12.57 -5.69
N ARG A 226 8.13 -11.60 -4.78
CA ARG A 226 9.10 -11.43 -3.71
C ARG A 226 8.41 -11.65 -2.37
N THR A 227 9.05 -12.38 -1.48
CA THR A 227 8.58 -12.56 -0.12
C THR A 227 9.76 -12.76 0.81
N PHE A 228 9.59 -12.37 2.06
CA PHE A 228 10.52 -12.69 3.16
C PHE A 228 10.03 -13.89 3.99
N GLY A 229 8.86 -14.45 3.67
CA GLY A 229 8.19 -15.47 4.46
C GLY A 229 7.91 -16.77 3.70
N THR A 230 7.06 -17.60 4.29
CA THR A 230 6.73 -18.95 3.81
C THR A 230 5.47 -18.97 2.93
N ASP A 231 4.95 -17.80 2.53
CA ASP A 231 3.70 -17.67 1.79
C ASP A 231 3.81 -18.09 0.32
N LEU A 232 5.01 -18.08 -0.27
CA LEU A 232 5.19 -18.27 -1.71
C LEU A 232 4.54 -19.57 -2.24
N PRO A 233 4.76 -20.77 -1.65
CA PRO A 233 4.13 -21.99 -2.15
C PRO A 233 2.60 -21.93 -2.13
N ARG A 234 2.03 -21.29 -1.09
CA ARG A 234 0.58 -21.12 -0.94
C ARG A 234 0.03 -20.16 -1.99
N VAL A 235 0.71 -19.04 -2.24
CA VAL A 235 0.35 -18.08 -3.27
C VAL A 235 0.46 -18.67 -4.67
N LEU A 236 1.56 -19.38 -4.97
CA LEU A 236 1.72 -20.03 -6.28
C LEU A 236 0.61 -21.04 -6.54
N ARG A 237 0.20 -21.82 -5.53
CA ARG A 237 -0.95 -22.72 -5.63
C ARG A 237 -2.25 -21.97 -5.91
N ALA A 238 -2.49 -20.86 -5.21
CA ALA A 238 -3.67 -20.01 -5.44
C ALA A 238 -3.70 -19.46 -6.87
N VAL A 239 -2.58 -18.91 -7.33
CA VAL A 239 -2.44 -18.39 -8.69
C VAL A 239 -2.63 -19.49 -9.72
N HIS A 240 -2.06 -20.68 -9.51
CA HIS A 240 -2.27 -21.83 -10.38
C HIS A 240 -3.75 -22.24 -10.46
N CYS A 241 -4.46 -22.33 -9.34
CA CYS A 241 -5.90 -22.59 -9.33
C CYS A 241 -6.69 -21.53 -10.10
N ALA A 242 -6.36 -20.24 -9.93
CA ALA A 242 -7.01 -19.16 -10.67
C ALA A 242 -6.76 -19.26 -12.18
N LEU A 243 -5.51 -19.55 -12.58
CA LEU A 243 -5.12 -19.80 -13.97
C LEU A 243 -5.70 -21.11 -14.55
N ALA A 244 -6.15 -22.04 -13.71
CA ALA A 244 -6.95 -23.19 -14.14
C ALA A 244 -8.45 -22.83 -14.27
N GLY A 245 -8.82 -21.56 -14.15
CA GLY A 245 -10.20 -21.08 -14.26
C GLY A 245 -11.06 -21.35 -13.03
N GLN A 246 -10.47 -21.70 -11.88
CA GLN A 246 -11.21 -22.05 -10.66
C GLN A 246 -11.61 -20.83 -9.81
N HIS A 247 -11.15 -19.62 -10.17
CA HIS A 247 -11.56 -18.41 -9.47
C HIS A 247 -12.93 -17.93 -10.00
N PRO A 248 -13.98 -17.81 -9.16
CA PRO A 248 -15.35 -17.55 -9.60
C PRO A 248 -15.52 -16.21 -10.33
N HIS A 249 -14.81 -15.17 -9.90
CA HIS A 249 -14.85 -13.85 -10.55
C HIS A 249 -13.88 -13.68 -11.74
N PHE A 250 -12.94 -14.62 -11.95
CA PHE A 250 -11.91 -14.49 -12.99
C PHE A 250 -11.75 -15.79 -13.81
N PRO A 251 -12.83 -16.34 -14.38
CA PRO A 251 -12.78 -17.60 -15.12
C PRO A 251 -11.95 -17.51 -16.41
N ALA A 252 -11.84 -16.32 -17.01
CA ALA A 252 -11.10 -16.06 -18.25
C ALA A 252 -9.58 -16.18 -18.08
N LEU A 253 -9.07 -16.21 -16.84
CA LEU A 253 -7.66 -16.46 -16.57
C LEU A 253 -7.17 -17.83 -17.08
N ARG A 254 -8.09 -18.76 -17.37
CA ARG A 254 -7.77 -20.05 -18.02
C ARG A 254 -7.17 -19.90 -19.41
N ASP A 255 -7.44 -18.78 -20.07
CA ASP A 255 -7.00 -18.50 -21.43
C ASP A 255 -5.61 -17.83 -21.44
N LEU A 256 -5.07 -17.46 -20.27
CA LEU A 256 -3.72 -16.93 -20.14
C LEU A 256 -2.69 -18.04 -20.42
N ALA A 257 -2.06 -17.99 -21.60
CA ALA A 257 -0.96 -18.88 -21.93
C ALA A 257 0.26 -18.61 -21.02
N VAL A 258 0.60 -19.57 -20.16
CA VAL A 258 1.78 -19.49 -19.30
C VAL A 258 2.93 -20.26 -19.96
N SER A 259 3.98 -19.54 -20.36
CA SER A 259 5.11 -20.11 -21.10
C SER A 259 6.09 -20.93 -20.25
N SER A 260 5.95 -20.94 -18.92
CA SER A 260 6.78 -21.75 -18.02
C SER A 260 5.95 -22.30 -16.87
N PRO A 261 6.32 -23.43 -16.26
CA PRO A 261 5.74 -23.84 -14.98
C PRO A 261 5.92 -22.69 -13.97
N LEU A 262 4.93 -22.46 -13.11
CA LEU A 262 5.09 -21.56 -11.96
C LEU A 262 6.13 -22.17 -11.02
N GLN A 263 7.39 -21.82 -11.20
CA GLN A 263 8.50 -22.33 -10.41
C GLN A 263 8.81 -21.38 -9.26
N SER A 264 8.92 -21.92 -8.05
CA SER A 264 9.53 -21.20 -6.94
C SER A 264 11.04 -21.38 -7.04
N HIS A 265 11.74 -20.31 -7.38
CA HIS A 265 13.19 -20.23 -7.22
C HIS A 265 13.46 -19.28 -6.06
N LEU A 266 13.97 -19.81 -4.95
CA LEU A 266 14.39 -18.98 -3.83
C LEU A 266 15.65 -18.24 -4.25
N ILE A 267 15.54 -16.93 -4.51
CA ILE A 267 16.71 -16.08 -4.72
C ILE A 267 17.07 -15.50 -3.35
N GLU A 268 17.97 -16.17 -2.64
CA GLU A 268 18.57 -15.62 -1.43
C GLU A 268 19.45 -14.41 -1.82
N ARG A 269 19.28 -13.29 -1.11
CA ARG A 269 20.09 -12.08 -1.23
C ARG A 269 20.85 -11.85 0.06
#